data_AF-A0A838YJI0-F1
#
_entry.id   AF-A0A838YJI0-F1
#
_cell.length_a   1.000
_cell.length_b   1.000
_cell.length_c   1.000
_cell.angle_alpha   90.00
_cell.angle_beta   90.00
_cell.angle_gamma   90.00
#
_symmetry.space_group_name_H-M   'P 1'
#
loop_
_entity.id
_entity.type
_entity.pdbx_description
1 polymer ?
#
loop_
_entity_poly.entity_id
_entity_poly.type
_entity_poly.pdbx_seq_one_letter_code
_entity_poly.pdbx_strand_id
1 'polypeptide(L)'
;MKHVWQHPEDPMSGKTMFRSLGELEKSPSFVSRLEREFPRGAAEFNREGDNNDSVSRRSFMRFMGASTALAGIGLSGCRRPVAKIVPYADSVEWMIPGKSVYYATAMPRLGGATPIIAKVHEGRPIHLQGNPLHPVSKGCADSFAISSILDFYDPERSRSFTKGRGDKAKTASAETFWEFLNGEKKKWSDNGGEGLAFLHGSNTSPTISRLANELYQKYSNSRFFEYESVDRSGLDQATKTLFGNGSVARFQLNKAQRILSIGCDFLGVDRISDGATSDFSSGRKVDSFGKDEKIGPMNRLYCVEHQYTVTGGMADHRMPLKASEHLALLIEVAKKVSVLTNDSALKSLVDGKKSNLSIDDKWKPWIDEAVKDLIENKGKSIVLAGTRCEEVVHVLCLAINNALGSIGTESPLLIVEGMTSE
;
A
#
# COMPACT_ATOMS: atom_id res chain seq x y z
N MET A 1 -7.66 -36.88 -21.42
CA MET A 1 -8.97 -36.24 -21.18
C MET A 1 -8.71 -34.87 -20.58
N LYS A 2 -9.10 -33.78 -21.25
CA LYS A 2 -9.06 -32.44 -20.63
C LYS A 2 -10.07 -32.43 -19.49
N HIS A 3 -9.63 -32.18 -18.27
CA HIS A 3 -10.53 -31.91 -17.15
C HIS A 3 -11.26 -30.60 -17.46
N VAL A 4 -12.54 -30.71 -17.84
CA VAL A 4 -13.43 -29.56 -17.93
C VAL A 4 -13.85 -29.24 -16.50
N TRP A 5 -13.27 -28.18 -15.94
CA TRP A 5 -13.59 -27.74 -14.58
C TRP A 5 -14.95 -27.04 -14.60
N GLN A 6 -15.99 -27.72 -14.13
CA GLN A 6 -17.32 -27.11 -13.99
C GLN A 6 -17.28 -26.19 -12.76
N HIS A 7 -17.30 -24.88 -13.02
CA HIS A 7 -17.40 -23.90 -11.95
C HIS A 7 -18.76 -24.07 -11.27
N PRO A 8 -18.83 -24.09 -9.93
CA PRO A 8 -20.12 -24.10 -9.23
C PRO A 8 -20.91 -22.86 -9.61
N GLU A 9 -22.20 -23.03 -9.89
CA GLU A 9 -23.10 -21.91 -10.22
C GLU A 9 -23.25 -21.00 -9.00
N ASP A 10 -22.95 -19.71 -9.17
CA ASP A 10 -23.12 -18.72 -8.11
C ASP A 10 -24.62 -18.64 -7.71
N PRO A 11 -24.95 -18.72 -6.40
CA PRO A 11 -26.33 -18.64 -5.95
C PRO A 11 -26.91 -17.25 -6.26
N MET A 12 -27.84 -17.18 -7.22
CA MET A 12 -28.47 -15.94 -7.72
C MET A 12 -29.35 -15.17 -6.71
N SER A 13 -29.33 -15.53 -5.43
CA SER A 13 -30.20 -14.95 -4.40
C SER A 13 -29.53 -13.86 -3.53
N GLY A 14 -28.44 -13.25 -4.01
CA GLY A 14 -27.72 -12.17 -3.30
C GLY A 14 -27.58 -10.89 -4.12
N LYS A 15 -27.29 -9.76 -3.47
CA LYS A 15 -26.88 -8.53 -4.18
C LYS A 15 -25.62 -8.83 -4.99
N THR A 16 -25.69 -8.63 -6.30
CA THR A 16 -24.56 -8.85 -7.21
C THR A 16 -23.42 -7.91 -6.84
N MET A 17 -22.32 -8.46 -6.32
CA MET A 17 -21.13 -7.69 -5.99
C MET A 17 -20.14 -7.78 -7.15
N PHE A 18 -19.83 -6.64 -7.75
CA PHE A 18 -18.86 -6.54 -8.85
C PHE A 18 -17.46 -6.31 -8.26
N ARG A 19 -16.46 -7.03 -8.77
CA ARG A 19 -15.06 -6.88 -8.34
C ARG A 19 -14.36 -5.73 -9.07
N SER A 20 -14.90 -5.28 -10.21
CA SER A 20 -14.36 -4.14 -10.95
C SER A 20 -15.44 -3.40 -11.74
N LEU A 21 -15.15 -2.15 -12.12
CA LEU A 21 -15.99 -1.37 -13.04
C LEU A 21 -16.16 -2.05 -14.40
N GLY A 22 -15.11 -2.73 -14.89
CA GLY A 22 -15.16 -3.48 -16.15
C GLY A 22 -16.12 -4.67 -16.11
N GLU A 23 -16.31 -5.28 -14.93
CA GLU A 23 -17.28 -6.35 -14.69
C GLU A 23 -18.72 -5.82 -14.62
N LEU A 24 -18.92 -4.66 -13.97
CA LEU A 24 -20.20 -3.96 -13.94
C LEU A 24 -20.66 -3.56 -15.35
N GLU A 25 -19.74 -2.99 -16.15
CA GLU A 25 -20.02 -2.50 -17.49
C GLU A 25 -20.00 -3.61 -18.56
N LYS A 26 -19.57 -4.83 -18.21
CA LYS A 26 -19.36 -5.96 -19.14
C LYS A 26 -18.60 -5.56 -20.41
N SER A 27 -17.56 -4.74 -20.26
CA SER A 27 -16.81 -4.22 -21.40
C SER A 27 -16.21 -5.37 -22.24
N PRO A 28 -16.22 -5.29 -23.59
CA PRO A 28 -15.72 -6.37 -24.46
C PRO A 28 -14.25 -6.74 -24.19
N SER A 29 -13.42 -5.78 -23.77
CA SER A 29 -12.02 -5.99 -23.42
C SER A 29 -11.83 -6.71 -22.07
N PHE A 30 -12.78 -6.57 -21.14
CA PHE A 30 -12.80 -7.31 -19.88
C PHE A 30 -13.23 -8.75 -20.12
N VAL A 31 -14.31 -8.98 -20.88
CA VAL A 31 -14.79 -10.33 -21.21
C VAL A 31 -13.72 -11.12 -21.98
N SER A 32 -13.06 -10.51 -22.97
CA SER A 32 -12.00 -11.17 -23.73
C SER A 32 -10.76 -11.52 -22.89
N ARG A 33 -10.51 -10.80 -21.79
CA ARG A 33 -9.47 -11.15 -20.81
C ARG A 33 -9.94 -12.26 -19.88
N LEU A 34 -11.19 -12.23 -19.43
CA LEU A 34 -11.79 -13.27 -18.58
C LEU A 34 -11.79 -14.64 -19.28
N GLU A 35 -12.09 -14.66 -20.58
CA GLU A 35 -12.11 -15.88 -21.41
C GLU A 35 -10.70 -16.41 -21.73
N ARG A 36 -9.64 -15.65 -21.47
CA ARG A 36 -8.26 -16.04 -21.76
C ARG A 36 -7.51 -16.39 -20.48
N GLU A 37 -7.19 -17.67 -20.31
CA GLU A 37 -6.34 -18.16 -19.21
C GLU A 37 -4.89 -17.65 -19.28
N PHE A 38 -4.38 -17.27 -20.47
CA PHE A 38 -3.00 -16.81 -20.64
C PHE A 38 -2.89 -15.53 -21.49
N PRO A 39 -1.89 -14.66 -21.22
CA PRO A 39 -1.58 -13.50 -22.06
C PRO A 39 -1.23 -13.90 -23.50
N ARG A 40 -1.46 -12.98 -24.45
CA ARG A 40 -1.07 -13.17 -25.86
C ARG A 40 0.44 -13.46 -25.96
N GLY A 41 0.79 -14.55 -26.65
CA GLY A 41 2.16 -14.99 -26.87
C GLY A 41 2.66 -16.14 -25.98
N ALA A 42 1.96 -16.51 -24.89
CA ALA A 42 2.41 -17.58 -24.00
C ALA A 42 1.95 -18.99 -24.41
N ALA A 43 0.91 -19.12 -25.25
CA ALA A 43 0.23 -20.40 -25.51
C ALA A 43 0.02 -20.75 -27.00
N GLU A 44 0.63 -20.03 -27.94
CA GLU A 44 0.33 -20.17 -29.38
C GLU A 44 1.00 -21.37 -30.08
N PHE A 45 1.75 -22.22 -29.36
CA PHE A 45 2.37 -23.39 -29.97
C PHE A 45 1.45 -24.61 -30.17
N ASN A 46 0.23 -24.61 -29.63
CA ASN A 46 -0.63 -25.81 -29.59
C ASN A 46 -2.04 -25.62 -30.17
N ARG A 47 -2.24 -24.65 -31.06
CA ARG A 47 -3.57 -24.42 -31.67
C ARG A 47 -3.49 -24.13 -33.16
N GLU A 48 -3.05 -25.11 -33.92
CA GLU A 48 -3.55 -25.29 -35.29
C GLU A 48 -3.76 -26.79 -35.56
N GLY A 49 -5.01 -27.16 -35.84
CA GLY A 49 -5.34 -28.40 -36.54
C GLY A 49 -5.80 -29.57 -35.67
N ASP A 50 -6.98 -30.05 -36.02
CA ASP A 50 -7.71 -31.22 -35.54
C ASP A 50 -6.92 -32.45 -35.06
N ASN A 51 -7.61 -33.17 -34.16
CA ASN A 51 -7.27 -34.48 -33.64
C ASN A 51 -6.72 -35.43 -34.73
N ASN A 52 -5.67 -36.19 -34.38
CA ASN A 52 -5.15 -37.40 -35.01
C ASN A 52 -3.90 -37.37 -35.91
N ASP A 53 -3.00 -36.39 -35.80
CA ASP A 53 -1.67 -36.50 -36.44
C ASP A 53 -0.62 -37.08 -35.48
N SER A 54 -0.72 -38.40 -35.22
CA SER A 54 0.47 -39.17 -34.90
C SER A 54 1.52 -38.92 -35.99
N VAL A 55 2.77 -38.63 -35.60
CA VAL A 55 3.85 -38.20 -36.49
C VAL A 55 4.04 -39.20 -37.65
N SER A 56 3.35 -38.97 -38.77
CA SER A 56 3.50 -39.79 -39.96
C SER A 56 4.82 -39.44 -40.65
N ARG A 57 5.47 -40.42 -41.31
CA ARG A 57 6.70 -40.19 -42.10
C ARG A 57 6.54 -39.06 -43.12
N ARG A 58 5.32 -38.82 -43.62
CA ARG A 58 5.00 -37.75 -44.57
C ARG A 58 4.92 -36.38 -43.89
N SER A 59 4.34 -36.31 -42.70
CA SER A 59 4.32 -35.09 -41.87
C SER A 59 5.75 -34.74 -41.42
N PHE A 60 6.55 -35.73 -41.03
CA PHE A 60 7.97 -35.53 -40.70
C PHE A 60 8.79 -35.01 -41.90
N MET A 61 8.61 -35.57 -43.10
CA MET A 61 9.31 -35.08 -44.31
C MET A 61 8.84 -33.69 -44.73
N ARG A 62 7.56 -33.34 -44.52
CA ARG A 62 7.07 -31.96 -44.70
C ARG A 62 7.70 -31.00 -43.71
N PHE A 63 7.78 -31.37 -42.43
CA PHE A 63 8.42 -30.54 -41.41
C PHE A 63 9.93 -30.41 -41.63
N MET A 64 10.63 -31.49 -41.97
CA MET A 64 12.06 -31.48 -42.30
C MET A 64 12.34 -30.67 -43.56
N GLY A 65 11.54 -30.83 -44.62
CA GLY A 65 11.66 -30.06 -45.86
C GLY A 65 11.34 -28.58 -45.67
N ALA A 66 10.32 -28.26 -44.87
CA ALA A 66 10.03 -26.89 -44.47
C ALA A 66 11.16 -26.29 -43.61
N SER A 67 11.73 -27.09 -42.70
CA SER A 67 12.83 -26.67 -41.83
C SER A 67 14.14 -26.45 -42.60
N THR A 68 14.45 -27.30 -43.61
CA THR A 68 15.62 -27.10 -44.48
C THR A 68 15.42 -25.96 -45.48
N ALA A 69 14.20 -25.72 -45.98
CA ALA A 69 13.90 -24.52 -46.77
C ALA A 69 14.02 -23.25 -45.92
N LEU A 70 13.52 -23.26 -44.68
CA LEU A 70 13.65 -22.16 -43.73
C LEU A 70 15.12 -21.93 -43.32
N ALA A 71 15.90 -23.00 -43.14
CA ALA A 71 17.33 -22.92 -42.86
C ALA A 71 18.13 -22.43 -44.09
N GLY A 72 17.77 -22.86 -45.30
CA GLY A 72 18.40 -22.45 -46.55
C GLY A 72 18.13 -20.97 -46.89
N ILE A 73 16.94 -20.47 -46.60
CA ILE A 73 16.60 -19.04 -46.73
C ILE A 73 17.15 -18.24 -45.52
N GLY A 74 17.23 -18.86 -44.34
CA GLY A 74 17.73 -18.29 -43.09
C GLY A 74 19.24 -18.08 -43.00
N LEU A 75 20.04 -18.69 -43.90
CA LEU A 75 21.48 -18.42 -44.01
C LEU A 75 21.78 -16.99 -44.52
N SER A 76 20.82 -16.35 -45.20
CA SER A 76 20.84 -14.91 -45.52
C SER A 76 20.33 -14.04 -44.36
N GLY A 77 19.73 -14.66 -43.34
CA GLY A 77 19.09 -14.01 -42.18
C GLY A 77 20.03 -13.68 -41.02
N CYS A 78 21.31 -14.07 -41.09
CA CYS A 78 22.33 -13.66 -40.11
C CYS A 78 22.85 -12.23 -40.34
N ARG A 79 22.06 -11.35 -40.97
CA ARG A 79 22.39 -9.92 -41.03
C ARG A 79 21.81 -9.25 -39.80
N ARG A 80 22.67 -8.86 -38.86
CA ARG A 80 22.26 -8.00 -37.74
C ARG A 80 21.53 -6.78 -38.31
N PRO A 81 20.33 -6.45 -37.81
CA PRO A 81 19.62 -5.26 -38.26
C PRO A 81 20.52 -4.05 -38.02
N VAL A 82 20.54 -3.13 -38.98
CA VAL A 82 21.33 -1.89 -38.86
C VAL A 82 20.72 -1.07 -37.72
N ALA A 83 21.35 -1.08 -36.56
CA ALA A 83 20.98 -0.25 -35.42
C ALA A 83 21.47 1.19 -35.70
N LYS A 84 20.57 2.16 -35.56
CA LYS A 84 20.90 3.59 -35.66
C LYS A 84 21.16 4.13 -34.26
N ILE A 85 22.28 4.83 -34.10
CA ILE A 85 22.59 5.58 -32.88
C ILE A 85 22.22 7.04 -33.16
N VAL A 86 21.28 7.59 -32.41
CA VAL A 86 20.78 8.95 -32.58
C VAL A 86 21.29 9.80 -31.41
N PRO A 87 22.23 10.74 -31.64
CA PRO A 87 22.68 11.65 -30.58
C PRO A 87 21.61 12.71 -30.29
N TYR A 88 21.76 13.38 -29.15
CA TYR A 88 20.95 14.55 -28.81
C TYR A 88 21.19 15.68 -29.82
N ALA A 89 20.11 16.33 -30.26
CA ALA A 89 20.19 17.55 -31.06
C ALA A 89 20.62 18.75 -30.19
N ASP A 90 20.12 18.79 -28.96
CA ASP A 90 20.53 19.74 -27.91
C ASP A 90 20.76 18.94 -26.62
N SER A 91 22.00 18.92 -26.14
CA SER A 91 22.42 18.10 -25.00
C SER A 91 22.33 18.87 -23.70
N VAL A 92 21.79 18.25 -22.66
CA VAL A 92 21.78 18.83 -21.31
C VAL A 92 23.15 18.62 -20.66
N GLU A 93 23.76 19.68 -20.13
CA GLU A 93 25.15 19.68 -19.64
C GLU A 93 25.44 18.59 -18.59
N TRP A 94 24.51 18.37 -17.66
CA TRP A 94 24.67 17.40 -16.57
C TRP A 94 24.29 15.96 -16.96
N MET A 95 23.82 15.72 -18.19
CA MET A 95 23.42 14.40 -18.67
C MET A 95 24.50 13.82 -19.59
N ILE A 96 25.25 12.84 -19.09
CA ILE A 96 26.26 12.12 -19.86
C ILE A 96 25.64 10.81 -20.39
N PRO A 97 25.51 10.60 -21.71
CA PRO A 97 25.03 9.34 -22.28
C PRO A 97 25.78 8.13 -21.72
N GLY A 98 25.05 7.09 -21.32
CA GLY A 98 25.60 5.90 -20.67
C GLY A 98 25.88 6.01 -19.17
N LYS A 99 25.78 7.20 -18.55
CA LYS A 99 25.81 7.36 -17.09
C LYS A 99 24.42 7.64 -16.55
N SER A 100 24.04 6.90 -15.51
CA SER A 100 22.77 7.14 -14.83
C SER A 100 22.84 8.38 -13.95
N VAL A 101 21.76 9.16 -13.96
CA VAL A 101 21.54 10.29 -13.04
C VAL A 101 20.51 9.86 -12.01
N TYR A 102 20.65 10.34 -10.78
CA TYR A 102 19.75 10.02 -9.68
C TYR A 102 18.95 11.27 -9.29
N TYR A 103 17.63 11.13 -9.24
CA TYR A 103 16.72 12.20 -8.84
C TYR A 103 16.04 11.87 -7.53
N ALA A 104 16.11 12.79 -6.57
CA ALA A 104 15.28 12.72 -5.37
C ALA A 104 13.83 13.10 -5.72
N THR A 105 12.88 12.22 -5.43
CA THR A 105 11.45 12.42 -5.64
C THR A 105 10.65 11.71 -4.54
N ALA A 106 9.33 11.75 -4.60
CA ALA A 106 8.47 11.08 -3.65
C ALA A 106 7.22 10.51 -4.33
N MET A 107 6.76 9.34 -3.88
CA MET A 107 5.52 8.74 -4.34
C MET A 107 4.40 9.05 -3.33
N PRO A 108 3.32 9.74 -3.72
CA PRO A 108 2.16 9.96 -2.86
C PRO A 108 1.50 8.64 -2.46
N ARG A 109 1.19 8.48 -1.17
CA ARG A 109 0.58 7.28 -0.58
C ARG A 109 -0.29 7.67 0.63
N LEU A 110 -1.04 6.71 1.20
CA LEU A 110 -1.89 6.97 2.36
C LEU A 110 -1.12 7.65 3.51
N GLY A 111 -1.58 8.80 3.98
CA GLY A 111 -0.98 9.49 5.13
C GLY A 111 0.41 10.08 4.90
N GLY A 112 0.85 10.29 3.64
CA GLY A 112 2.14 10.92 3.36
C GLY A 112 2.68 10.67 1.96
N ALA A 113 3.99 10.74 1.80
CA ALA A 113 4.65 10.34 0.55
C ALA A 113 5.87 9.49 0.87
N THR A 114 6.06 8.40 0.14
CA THR A 114 7.25 7.55 0.29
C THR A 114 8.41 8.24 -0.42
N PRO A 115 9.47 8.64 0.30
CA PRO A 115 10.60 9.34 -0.29
C PRO A 115 11.48 8.34 -1.06
N ILE A 116 11.71 8.63 -2.34
CA ILE A 116 12.40 7.72 -3.26
C ILE A 116 13.46 8.44 -4.10
N ILE A 117 14.37 7.65 -4.65
CA ILE A 117 15.34 8.07 -5.64
C ILE A 117 15.04 7.34 -6.95
N ALA A 118 14.85 8.09 -8.01
CA ALA A 118 14.71 7.56 -9.36
C ALA A 118 16.08 7.51 -10.03
N LYS A 119 16.53 6.30 -10.39
CA LYS A 119 17.65 6.09 -11.29
C LYS A 119 17.15 6.34 -12.71
N VAL A 120 17.70 7.36 -13.36
CA VAL A 120 17.30 7.84 -14.68
C VAL A 120 18.44 7.63 -15.67
N HIS A 121 18.14 7.00 -16.80
CA HIS A 121 19.05 6.87 -17.93
C HIS A 121 18.52 7.73 -19.08
N GLU A 122 19.29 8.73 -19.52
CA GLU A 122 18.95 9.52 -20.71
C GLU A 122 17.53 10.16 -20.66
N GLY A 123 17.12 10.60 -19.46
CA GLY A 123 15.81 11.19 -19.21
C GLY A 123 14.68 10.19 -18.92
N ARG A 124 14.97 8.89 -18.92
CA ARG A 124 13.99 7.82 -18.65
C ARG A 124 14.25 7.18 -17.28
N PRO A 125 13.32 7.24 -16.32
CA PRO A 125 13.47 6.51 -15.06
C PRO A 125 13.48 5.00 -15.34
N ILE A 126 14.44 4.26 -14.81
CA ILE A 126 14.56 2.80 -15.02
C ILE A 126 14.42 2.00 -13.73
N HIS A 127 14.60 2.64 -12.57
CA HIS A 127 14.46 1.99 -11.29
C HIS A 127 14.20 3.01 -10.17
N LEU A 128 13.44 2.61 -9.16
CA LEU A 128 13.11 3.41 -7.99
C LEU A 128 13.66 2.72 -6.73
N GLN A 129 14.28 3.50 -5.84
CA GLN A 129 14.86 3.04 -4.57
C GLN A 129 14.45 4.00 -3.44
N GLY A 130 14.51 3.58 -2.18
CA GLY A 130 14.26 4.50 -1.06
C GLY A 130 15.37 5.55 -0.94
N ASN A 131 15.04 6.74 -0.44
CA ASN A 131 16.04 7.78 -0.23
C ASN A 131 16.81 7.57 1.09
N PRO A 132 18.13 7.27 1.05
CA PRO A 132 18.94 7.05 2.26
C PRO A 132 19.12 8.32 3.10
N LEU A 133 19.00 9.51 2.50
CA LEU A 133 19.13 10.79 3.19
C LEU A 133 17.84 11.21 3.91
N HIS A 134 16.71 10.54 3.64
CA HIS A 134 15.45 10.88 4.27
C HIS A 134 15.34 10.22 5.66
N PRO A 135 15.06 10.99 6.73
CA PRO A 135 15.14 10.50 8.11
C PRO A 135 14.16 9.36 8.42
N VAL A 136 12.99 9.35 7.76
CA VAL A 136 11.96 8.33 7.98
C VAL A 136 12.23 7.05 7.20
N SER A 137 12.62 7.13 5.93
CA SER A 137 12.81 5.96 5.06
C SER A 137 14.18 5.31 5.27
N LYS A 138 15.23 6.10 5.54
CA LYS A 138 16.63 5.62 5.67
C LYS A 138 17.06 4.69 4.52
N GLY A 139 16.52 4.90 3.32
CA GLY A 139 16.81 4.09 2.12
C GLY A 139 15.80 2.98 1.84
N CYS A 140 14.77 2.81 2.67
CA CYS A 140 13.72 1.82 2.46
C CYS A 140 12.62 2.34 1.54
N ALA A 141 12.18 1.49 0.62
CA ALA A 141 10.98 1.70 -0.19
C ALA A 141 10.16 0.41 -0.16
N ASP A 142 8.84 0.55 -0.21
CA ASP A 142 7.94 -0.59 -0.26
C ASP A 142 7.82 -1.15 -1.68
N SER A 143 7.22 -2.35 -1.78
CA SER A 143 7.01 -3.02 -3.07
C SER A 143 6.21 -2.16 -4.04
N PHE A 144 5.18 -1.47 -3.54
CA PHE A 144 4.34 -0.54 -4.31
C PHE A 144 5.13 0.63 -4.89
N ALA A 145 6.03 1.26 -4.11
CA ALA A 145 6.87 2.34 -4.62
C ALA A 145 7.83 1.86 -5.69
N ILE A 146 8.47 0.70 -5.48
CA ILE A 146 9.40 0.15 -6.47
C ILE A 146 8.66 -0.27 -7.75
N SER A 147 7.45 -0.85 -7.63
CA SER A 147 6.66 -1.33 -8.77
C SER A 147 5.95 -0.22 -9.54
N SER A 148 5.73 0.96 -8.95
CA SER A 148 5.06 2.10 -9.59
C SER A 148 5.70 2.56 -10.91
N ILE A 149 6.96 2.19 -11.14
CA ILE A 149 7.63 2.42 -12.41
C ILE A 149 6.96 1.67 -13.58
N LEU A 150 6.33 0.53 -13.31
CA LEU A 150 5.60 -0.23 -14.32
C LEU A 150 4.32 0.49 -14.72
N ASP A 151 3.61 1.10 -13.76
CA ASP A 151 2.44 1.94 -14.05
C ASP A 151 2.82 3.15 -14.91
N PHE A 152 4.04 3.69 -14.71
CA PHE A 152 4.54 4.79 -15.53
C PHE A 152 4.72 4.38 -17.00
N TYR A 153 5.20 3.16 -17.25
CA TYR A 153 5.45 2.59 -18.58
C TYR A 153 4.31 1.71 -19.12
N ASP A 154 3.15 1.70 -18.46
CA ASP A 154 2.02 0.88 -18.88
C ASP A 154 1.54 1.30 -20.30
N PRO A 155 1.54 0.39 -21.28
CA PRO A 155 1.04 0.68 -22.62
C PRO A 155 -0.45 1.07 -22.65
N GLU A 156 -1.27 0.60 -21.69
CA GLU A 156 -2.70 0.91 -21.56
C GLU A 156 -2.97 2.28 -20.91
N ARG A 157 -1.94 2.96 -20.40
CA ARG A 157 -2.08 4.30 -19.82
C ARG A 157 -2.72 5.28 -20.81
N SER A 158 -3.64 6.12 -20.30
CA SER A 158 -4.34 7.09 -21.14
C SER A 158 -3.36 8.03 -21.86
N ARG A 159 -3.45 8.05 -23.19
CA ARG A 159 -2.60 8.88 -24.07
C ARG A 159 -3.31 10.11 -24.64
N SER A 160 -4.64 10.17 -24.48
CA SER A 160 -5.49 11.16 -25.13
C SER A 160 -6.60 11.61 -24.19
N PHE A 161 -7.12 12.82 -24.38
CA PHE A 161 -8.32 13.26 -23.69
C PHE A 161 -9.54 12.50 -24.23
N THR A 162 -10.54 12.26 -23.38
CA THR A 162 -11.80 11.60 -23.77
C THR A 162 -12.99 12.43 -23.31
N LYS A 163 -14.06 12.44 -24.10
CA LYS A 163 -15.32 13.14 -23.79
C LYS A 163 -16.50 12.20 -23.97
N GLY A 164 -17.39 12.16 -22.99
CA GLY A 164 -18.54 11.24 -22.94
C GLY A 164 -18.39 10.21 -21.83
N ARG A 165 -19.28 9.20 -21.80
CA ARG A 165 -19.32 8.16 -20.77
C ARG A 165 -19.48 6.79 -21.42
N GLY A 166 -18.76 5.78 -20.89
CA GLY A 166 -18.81 4.40 -21.36
C GLY A 166 -18.54 4.29 -22.86
N ASP A 167 -19.32 3.46 -23.55
CA ASP A 167 -19.19 3.19 -25.00
C ASP A 167 -19.39 4.42 -25.91
N LYS A 168 -19.91 5.53 -25.37
CA LYS A 168 -20.08 6.80 -26.10
C LYS A 168 -18.88 7.73 -25.96
N ALA A 169 -17.85 7.34 -25.20
CA ALA A 169 -16.65 8.12 -25.03
C ALA A 169 -15.89 8.23 -26.36
N LYS A 170 -15.58 9.46 -26.76
CA LYS A 170 -14.79 9.76 -27.97
C LYS A 170 -13.48 10.42 -27.59
N THR A 171 -12.44 10.18 -28.37
CA THR A 171 -11.17 10.91 -28.24
C THR A 171 -11.41 12.39 -28.50
N ALA A 172 -10.86 13.24 -27.63
CA ALA A 172 -10.94 14.69 -27.66
C ALA A 172 -9.52 15.28 -27.68
N SER A 173 -9.41 16.53 -28.13
CA SER A 173 -8.14 17.26 -28.09
C SER A 173 -7.99 18.08 -26.81
N ALA A 174 -6.77 18.50 -26.49
CA ALA A 174 -6.52 19.35 -25.32
C ALA A 174 -7.26 20.69 -25.41
N GLU A 175 -7.37 21.25 -26.63
CA GLU A 175 -8.05 22.53 -26.89
C GLU A 175 -9.54 22.42 -26.52
N THR A 176 -10.20 21.34 -26.94
CA THR A 176 -11.62 21.12 -26.62
C THR A 176 -11.88 20.99 -25.11
N PHE A 177 -10.91 20.44 -24.37
CA PHE A 177 -10.97 20.37 -22.91
C PHE A 177 -10.83 21.75 -22.27
N TRP A 178 -9.88 22.56 -22.75
CA TRP A 178 -9.69 23.93 -22.24
C TRP A 178 -10.86 24.86 -22.58
N GLU A 179 -11.45 24.74 -23.77
CA GLU A 179 -12.67 25.47 -24.15
C GLU A 179 -13.85 25.11 -23.23
N PHE A 180 -14.04 23.81 -22.97
CA PHE A 180 -15.05 23.32 -22.02
C PHE A 180 -14.82 23.92 -20.62
N LEU A 181 -13.60 23.81 -20.09
CA LEU A 181 -13.26 24.37 -18.79
C LEU A 181 -13.46 25.89 -18.72
N ASN A 182 -13.12 26.63 -19.78
CA ASN A 182 -13.30 28.08 -19.82
C ASN A 182 -14.79 28.47 -19.85
N GLY A 183 -15.63 27.66 -20.51
CA GLY A 183 -17.09 27.83 -20.46
C GLY A 183 -17.66 27.63 -19.06
N GLU A 184 -17.25 26.55 -18.38
CA GLU A 184 -17.71 26.27 -17.02
C GLU A 184 -17.16 27.27 -15.99
N LYS A 185 -15.91 27.72 -16.13
CA LYS A 185 -15.32 28.77 -15.27
C LYS A 185 -16.14 30.05 -15.26
N LYS A 186 -16.73 30.46 -16.38
CA LYS A 186 -17.61 31.63 -16.44
C LYS A 186 -18.85 31.42 -15.58
N LYS A 187 -19.54 30.28 -15.76
CA LYS A 187 -20.72 29.91 -14.96
C LYS A 187 -20.41 29.87 -13.46
N TRP A 188 -19.28 29.26 -13.08
CA TRP A 188 -18.86 29.16 -11.68
C TRP A 188 -18.49 30.52 -11.08
N SER A 189 -17.98 31.44 -11.89
CA SER A 189 -17.67 32.81 -11.42
C SER A 189 -18.95 33.59 -11.15
N ASP A 190 -20.01 33.36 -11.91
CA ASP A 190 -21.30 34.04 -11.76
C ASP A 190 -22.11 33.52 -10.56
N ASN A 191 -22.03 32.22 -10.25
CA ASN A 191 -22.80 31.57 -9.17
C ASN A 191 -21.98 31.24 -7.89
N GLY A 192 -20.74 31.72 -7.82
CA GLY A 192 -19.83 31.45 -6.69
C GLY A 192 -19.41 29.98 -6.56
N GLY A 193 -19.49 29.18 -7.62
CA GLY A 193 -19.08 27.76 -7.64
C GLY A 193 -20.18 26.78 -7.26
N GLU A 194 -21.45 27.17 -7.30
CA GLU A 194 -22.55 26.26 -7.03
C GLU A 194 -22.58 25.11 -8.06
N GLY A 195 -22.61 23.87 -7.58
CA GLY A 195 -22.56 22.65 -8.40
C GLY A 195 -21.14 22.16 -8.73
N LEU A 196 -20.09 22.88 -8.34
CA LEU A 196 -18.70 22.44 -8.48
C LEU A 196 -18.29 21.58 -7.28
N ALA A 197 -17.91 20.32 -7.54
CA ALA A 197 -17.39 19.41 -6.54
C ALA A 197 -16.06 18.80 -7.01
N PHE A 198 -15.09 18.76 -6.12
CA PHE A 198 -13.82 18.07 -6.31
C PHE A 198 -13.81 16.81 -5.45
N LEU A 199 -13.43 15.69 -6.07
CA LEU A 199 -13.16 14.43 -5.37
C LEU A 199 -11.69 14.10 -5.59
N HIS A 200 -10.92 14.00 -4.51
CA HIS A 200 -9.51 13.62 -4.59
C HIS A 200 -9.15 12.59 -3.51
N GLY A 201 -8.06 11.86 -3.74
CA GLY A 201 -7.48 10.96 -2.74
C GLY A 201 -6.90 11.71 -1.55
N SER A 202 -6.61 10.98 -0.48
CA SER A 202 -6.00 11.59 0.70
C SER A 202 -4.63 12.15 0.38
N ASN A 203 -4.36 13.38 0.81
CA ASN A 203 -3.11 14.05 0.49
C ASN A 203 -2.64 14.98 1.60
N THR A 204 -1.33 14.96 1.82
CA THR A 204 -0.64 15.78 2.81
C THR A 204 0.21 16.90 2.16
N SER A 205 0.13 17.06 0.84
CA SER A 205 0.89 18.07 0.07
C SER A 205 0.46 19.51 0.42
N PRO A 206 1.36 20.36 0.95
CA PRO A 206 1.05 21.75 1.27
C PRO A 206 0.60 22.57 0.06
N THR A 207 1.13 22.26 -1.13
CA THR A 207 0.77 22.93 -2.37
C THR A 207 -0.68 22.67 -2.75
N ILE A 208 -1.17 21.44 -2.60
CA ILE A 208 -2.55 21.09 -2.90
C ILE A 208 -3.49 21.71 -1.87
N SER A 209 -3.14 21.70 -0.58
CA SER A 209 -3.91 22.40 0.45
C SER A 209 -4.00 23.91 0.18
N ARG A 210 -2.90 24.55 -0.22
CA ARG A 210 -2.89 25.98 -0.62
C ARG A 210 -3.79 26.24 -1.83
N LEU A 211 -3.69 25.43 -2.89
CA LEU A 211 -4.51 25.57 -4.10
C LEU A 211 -6.00 25.33 -3.82
N ALA A 212 -6.33 24.38 -2.96
CA ALA A 212 -7.71 24.14 -2.53
C ALA A 212 -8.27 25.35 -1.78
N ASN A 213 -7.47 25.96 -0.88
CA ASN A 213 -7.86 27.18 -0.17
C ASN A 213 -8.06 28.38 -1.12
N GLU A 214 -7.17 28.56 -2.10
CA GLU A 214 -7.32 29.61 -3.13
C GLU A 214 -8.59 29.41 -3.97
N LEU A 215 -8.90 28.15 -4.33
CA LEU A 215 -10.14 27.82 -5.04
C LEU A 215 -11.38 28.05 -4.18
N TYR A 216 -11.34 27.70 -2.90
CA TYR A 216 -12.44 27.92 -1.97
C TYR A 216 -12.71 29.43 -1.75
N GLN A 217 -11.67 30.24 -1.66
CA GLN A 217 -11.79 31.71 -1.58
C GLN A 217 -12.43 32.31 -2.83
N LYS A 218 -12.14 31.75 -4.01
CA LYS A 218 -12.71 32.22 -5.28
C LYS A 218 -14.13 31.70 -5.52
N TYR A 219 -14.41 30.48 -5.08
CA TYR A 219 -15.65 29.75 -5.32
C TYR A 219 -16.21 29.23 -3.98
N SER A 220 -16.83 30.13 -3.20
CA SER A 220 -17.27 29.84 -1.83
C SER A 220 -18.31 28.72 -1.72
N ASN A 221 -19.07 28.47 -2.79
CA ASN A 221 -20.11 27.43 -2.83
C ASN A 221 -19.58 26.08 -3.38
N SER A 222 -18.28 26.00 -3.70
CA SER A 222 -17.66 24.74 -4.15
C SER A 222 -17.50 23.74 -3.00
N ARG A 223 -17.48 22.44 -3.33
CA ARG A 223 -17.30 21.36 -2.36
C ARG A 223 -16.03 20.57 -2.64
N PHE A 224 -15.26 20.31 -1.59
CA PHE A 224 -14.08 19.45 -1.66
C PHE A 224 -14.35 18.19 -0.83
N PHE A 225 -14.22 17.03 -1.48
CA PHE A 225 -14.38 15.73 -0.86
C PHE A 225 -13.08 14.95 -0.99
N GLU A 226 -12.65 14.40 0.14
CA GLU A 226 -11.53 13.47 0.22
C GLU A 226 -12.11 12.06 0.32
N TYR A 227 -11.63 11.15 -0.52
CA TYR A 227 -12.03 9.75 -0.48
C TYR A 227 -10.82 8.85 -0.67
N GLU A 228 -10.62 7.96 0.28
CA GLU A 228 -9.59 6.93 0.23
C GLU A 228 -10.22 5.58 0.53
N SER A 229 -9.78 4.55 -0.20
CA SER A 229 -10.33 3.20 -0.05
C SER A 229 -9.83 2.49 1.22
N VAL A 230 -8.61 2.83 1.64
CA VAL A 230 -8.00 2.36 2.88
C VAL A 230 -7.53 3.60 3.62
N ASP A 231 -8.16 3.91 4.75
CA ASP A 231 -7.95 5.15 5.49
C ASP A 231 -7.30 4.88 6.87
N ARG A 232 -6.66 5.91 7.42
CA ARG A 232 -6.09 5.97 8.78
C ARG A 232 -6.96 6.82 9.73
N SER A 233 -8.16 7.23 9.32
CA SER A 233 -9.05 8.10 10.11
C SER A 233 -9.29 7.62 11.54
N GLY A 234 -9.38 6.31 11.80
CA GLY A 234 -9.55 5.79 13.16
C GLY A 234 -8.42 6.20 14.11
N LEU A 235 -7.16 6.13 13.67
CA LEU A 235 -6.01 6.58 14.45
C LEU A 235 -5.94 8.11 14.54
N ASP A 236 -6.23 8.82 13.45
CA ASP A 236 -6.17 10.28 13.41
C ASP A 236 -7.25 10.90 14.30
N GLN A 237 -8.47 10.35 14.32
CA GLN A 237 -9.55 10.74 15.22
C GLN A 237 -9.20 10.42 16.67
N ALA A 238 -8.71 9.21 16.96
CA ALA A 238 -8.31 8.83 18.31
C ALA A 238 -7.19 9.73 18.87
N THR A 239 -6.23 10.10 18.01
CA THR A 239 -5.14 11.01 18.39
C THR A 239 -5.68 12.40 18.68
N LYS A 240 -6.62 12.91 17.86
CA LYS A 240 -7.30 14.20 18.10
C LYS A 240 -8.11 14.20 19.40
N THR A 241 -8.83 13.11 19.67
CA THR A 241 -9.65 12.96 20.88
C THR A 241 -8.80 12.96 22.15
N LEU A 242 -7.61 12.34 22.13
CA LEU A 242 -6.74 12.24 23.30
C LEU A 242 -5.75 13.41 23.47
N PHE A 243 -5.20 13.93 22.37
CA PHE A 243 -4.11 14.90 22.39
C PHE A 243 -4.46 16.25 21.75
N GLY A 244 -5.71 16.48 21.35
CA GLY A 244 -6.17 17.74 20.78
C GLY A 244 -6.07 17.86 19.26
N ASN A 245 -6.66 18.93 18.71
CA ASN A 245 -6.71 19.16 17.27
C ASN A 245 -5.32 19.43 16.69
N GLY A 246 -4.97 18.72 15.62
CA GLY A 246 -3.68 18.86 14.93
C GLY A 246 -2.59 17.90 15.42
N SER A 247 -2.90 17.03 16.39
CA SER A 247 -1.98 16.02 16.89
C SER A 247 -1.91 14.79 15.97
N VAL A 248 -0.69 14.35 15.65
CA VAL A 248 -0.41 13.20 14.79
C VAL A 248 0.48 12.18 15.51
N ALA A 249 0.05 10.92 15.50
CA ALA A 249 0.82 9.81 16.06
C ALA A 249 1.88 9.30 15.05
N ARG A 250 3.15 9.23 15.51
CA ARG A 250 4.30 8.71 14.77
C ARG A 250 4.98 7.59 15.53
N PHE A 251 5.12 6.44 14.88
CA PHE A 251 5.68 5.24 15.47
C PHE A 251 7.18 5.10 15.16
N GLN A 252 8.00 4.95 16.19
CA GLN A 252 9.46 4.78 16.16
C GLN A 252 9.82 3.36 16.64
N LEU A 253 9.67 2.36 15.77
CA LEU A 253 9.84 0.95 16.17
C LEU A 253 11.28 0.58 16.52
N ASN A 254 12.27 1.40 16.13
CA ASN A 254 13.67 1.21 16.49
C ASN A 254 13.92 1.43 17.98
N LYS A 255 13.01 2.14 18.68
CA LYS A 255 13.06 2.32 20.14
C LYS A 255 12.23 1.28 20.90
N ALA A 256 11.49 0.41 20.19
CA ALA A 256 10.63 -0.60 20.79
C ALA A 256 11.35 -1.96 20.96
N GLN A 257 11.40 -2.46 22.20
CA GLN A 257 11.87 -3.81 22.53
C GLN A 257 10.73 -4.81 22.63
N ARG A 258 9.52 -4.38 22.98
CA ARG A 258 8.32 -5.23 23.03
C ARG A 258 7.22 -4.62 22.21
N ILE A 259 6.68 -5.39 21.28
CA ILE A 259 5.67 -4.92 20.33
C ILE A 259 4.47 -5.86 20.43
N LEU A 260 3.31 -5.32 20.79
CA LEU A 260 2.02 -6.01 20.70
C LEU A 260 1.25 -5.42 19.52
N SER A 261 1.18 -6.16 18.42
CA SER A 261 0.39 -5.80 17.24
C SER A 261 -0.98 -6.48 17.28
N ILE A 262 -2.05 -5.69 17.15
CA ILE A 262 -3.42 -6.18 17.12
C ILE A 262 -4.06 -5.80 15.78
N GLY A 263 -4.18 -6.79 14.90
CA GLY A 263 -4.72 -6.63 13.55
C GLY A 263 -3.92 -5.68 12.66
N CYS A 264 -2.69 -5.33 13.04
CA CYS A 264 -1.81 -4.40 12.33
C CYS A 264 -0.71 -5.14 11.57
N ASP A 265 -0.76 -5.07 10.24
CA ASP A 265 0.26 -5.60 9.35
C ASP A 265 1.27 -4.53 8.95
N PHE A 266 2.05 -4.04 9.91
CA PHE A 266 2.98 -2.93 9.69
C PHE A 266 4.21 -3.27 8.83
N LEU A 267 4.49 -4.55 8.61
CA LEU A 267 5.52 -5.03 7.66
C LEU A 267 4.96 -5.20 6.24
N GLY A 268 3.64 -5.12 6.07
CA GLY A 268 2.96 -5.32 4.80
C GLY A 268 2.13 -4.11 4.42
N VAL A 269 0.81 -4.22 4.57
CA VAL A 269 -0.15 -3.25 4.02
C VAL A 269 -0.35 -2.03 4.91
N ASP A 270 -0.26 -2.20 6.24
CA ASP A 270 -0.62 -1.13 7.17
C ASP A 270 0.53 -0.13 7.34
N ARG A 271 0.33 1.10 6.85
CA ARG A 271 1.32 2.15 6.95
C ARG A 271 1.22 2.89 8.28
N ILE A 272 1.98 2.43 9.27
CA ILE A 272 2.16 3.13 10.55
C ILE A 272 3.30 4.16 10.50
N SER A 273 4.34 3.90 9.73
CA SER A 273 5.53 4.73 9.51
C SER A 273 6.28 4.24 8.28
N ASP A 274 6.88 5.13 7.49
CA ASP A 274 7.59 4.75 6.24
C ASP A 274 8.85 3.93 6.50
N GLY A 275 9.39 4.04 7.71
CA GLY A 275 10.56 3.30 8.18
C GLY A 275 10.23 2.07 9.00
N ALA A 276 8.95 1.72 9.20
CA ALA A 276 8.53 0.71 10.18
C ALA A 276 9.25 -0.64 10.02
N THR A 277 9.42 -1.10 8.77
CA THR A 277 10.12 -2.36 8.48
C THR A 277 11.61 -2.27 8.85
N SER A 278 12.29 -1.19 8.45
CA SER A 278 13.71 -0.97 8.76
C SER A 278 13.95 -0.88 10.26
N ASP A 279 13.10 -0.08 10.92
CA ASP A 279 13.13 0.15 12.35
C ASP A 279 12.91 -1.16 13.13
N PHE A 280 11.92 -1.96 12.71
CA PHE A 280 11.68 -3.29 13.29
C PHE A 280 12.85 -4.25 13.07
N SER A 281 13.37 -4.35 11.85
CA SER A 281 14.48 -5.25 11.51
C SER A 281 15.78 -4.86 12.22
N SER A 282 16.01 -3.57 12.47
CA SER A 282 17.19 -3.10 13.19
C SER A 282 17.28 -3.68 14.60
N GLY A 283 16.14 -3.86 15.28
CA GLY A 283 16.04 -4.49 16.60
C GLY A 283 16.19 -6.02 16.60
N ARG A 284 16.31 -6.65 15.43
CA ARG A 284 16.53 -8.10 15.26
C ARG A 284 17.90 -8.46 14.71
N LYS A 285 18.72 -7.46 14.38
CA LYS A 285 20.04 -7.70 13.84
C LYS A 285 20.95 -8.25 14.95
N VAL A 286 21.48 -9.46 14.72
CA VAL A 286 22.47 -10.08 15.61
C VAL A 286 23.84 -9.67 15.10
N ASP A 287 24.59 -8.87 15.86
CA ASP A 287 25.85 -8.26 15.41
C ASP A 287 27.09 -9.17 15.61
N SER A 288 26.96 -10.35 16.24
CA SER A 288 28.05 -11.34 16.36
C SER A 288 27.54 -12.79 16.37
N PHE A 289 28.43 -13.75 16.11
CA PHE A 289 28.20 -15.20 16.25
C PHE A 289 29.26 -15.83 17.19
N GLY A 290 29.48 -15.22 18.35
CA GLY A 290 30.50 -15.60 19.33
C GLY A 290 29.94 -16.38 20.53
N LYS A 291 30.76 -17.25 21.14
CA LYS A 291 30.36 -18.15 22.24
C LYS A 291 30.10 -17.46 23.60
N ASP A 292 30.49 -16.19 23.76
CA ASP A 292 30.36 -15.42 25.02
C ASP A 292 29.30 -14.29 24.91
N GLU A 293 28.19 -14.56 24.23
CA GLU A 293 27.21 -13.55 23.87
C GLU A 293 26.26 -13.17 25.02
N LYS A 294 26.31 -11.88 25.41
CA LYS A 294 25.08 -11.18 25.76
C LYS A 294 24.33 -10.98 24.46
N ILE A 295 23.40 -11.90 24.15
CA ILE A 295 22.34 -11.67 23.16
C ILE A 295 21.81 -10.26 23.42
N GLY A 296 22.07 -9.31 22.51
CA GLY A 296 21.45 -7.98 22.60
C GLY A 296 19.94 -8.16 22.68
N PRO A 297 19.19 -7.28 23.36
CA PRO A 297 17.76 -7.48 23.56
C PRO A 297 17.03 -7.40 22.22
N MET A 298 16.85 -8.56 21.56
CA MET A 298 16.04 -8.71 20.36
C MET A 298 14.63 -8.21 20.66
N ASN A 299 14.05 -7.45 19.73
CA ASN A 299 12.68 -7.04 19.89
C ASN A 299 11.74 -8.25 19.83
N ARG A 300 10.80 -8.35 20.77
CA ARG A 300 9.80 -9.42 20.80
C ARG A 300 8.49 -8.93 20.21
N LEU A 301 7.95 -9.67 19.26
CA LEU A 301 6.72 -9.36 18.55
C LEU A 301 5.62 -10.35 18.97
N TYR A 302 4.62 -9.81 19.66
CA TYR A 302 3.33 -10.45 19.91
C TYR A 302 2.36 -9.97 18.83
N CYS A 303 1.91 -10.88 17.97
CA CYS A 303 0.99 -10.56 16.87
C CYS A 303 -0.35 -11.25 17.08
N VAL A 304 -1.40 -10.46 17.13
CA VAL A 304 -2.79 -10.91 17.17
C VAL A 304 -3.42 -10.55 15.85
N GLU A 305 -3.88 -11.55 15.10
CA GLU A 305 -4.42 -11.31 13.77
C GLU A 305 -5.50 -12.32 13.37
N HIS A 306 -6.44 -11.85 12.56
CA HIS A 306 -7.57 -12.64 12.04
C HIS A 306 -7.21 -13.42 10.78
N GLN A 307 -6.31 -12.87 9.96
CA GLN A 307 -5.76 -13.49 8.76
C GLN A 307 -4.25 -13.61 8.94
N TYR A 308 -3.63 -14.57 8.26
CA TYR A 308 -2.18 -14.71 8.30
C TYR A 308 -1.51 -13.62 7.47
N THR A 309 -0.70 -12.77 8.11
CA THR A 309 -0.02 -11.65 7.44
C THR A 309 1.50 -11.80 7.43
N VAL A 310 2.20 -10.91 6.72
CA VAL A 310 3.67 -10.86 6.74
C VAL A 310 4.17 -10.55 8.15
N THR A 311 3.50 -9.64 8.86
CA THR A 311 3.78 -9.34 10.26
C THR A 311 3.60 -10.56 11.16
N GLY A 312 2.53 -11.33 10.96
CA GLY A 312 2.29 -12.58 11.68
C GLY A 312 3.35 -13.65 11.43
N GLY A 313 3.89 -13.73 10.21
CA GLY A 313 4.98 -14.64 9.87
C GLY A 313 6.33 -14.29 10.49
N MET A 314 6.54 -13.02 10.85
CA MET A 314 7.75 -12.54 11.55
C MET A 314 7.56 -12.45 13.07
N ALA A 315 6.38 -12.79 13.59
CA ALA A 315 6.08 -12.72 15.01
C ALA A 315 6.68 -13.90 15.80
N ASP A 316 7.15 -13.62 17.01
CA ASP A 316 7.63 -14.69 17.91
C ASP A 316 6.46 -15.40 18.58
N HIS A 317 5.40 -14.64 18.88
CA HIS A 317 4.17 -15.15 19.47
C HIS A 317 2.98 -14.69 18.64
N ARG A 318 2.32 -15.64 17.99
CA ARG A 318 1.16 -15.38 17.14
C ARG A 318 -0.11 -15.95 17.75
N MET A 319 -1.14 -15.12 17.90
CA MET A 319 -2.47 -15.52 18.34
C MET A 319 -3.51 -15.27 17.23
N PRO A 320 -4.10 -16.32 16.64
CA PRO A 320 -5.23 -16.14 15.74
C PRO A 320 -6.48 -15.71 16.52
N LEU A 321 -7.02 -14.55 16.18
CA LEU A 321 -8.21 -13.98 16.84
C LEU A 321 -9.13 -13.33 15.80
N LYS A 322 -10.45 -13.45 15.96
CA LYS A 322 -11.40 -12.80 15.04
C LYS A 322 -11.32 -11.28 15.19
N ALA A 323 -11.48 -10.55 14.09
CA ALA A 323 -11.44 -9.08 14.11
C ALA A 323 -12.48 -8.47 15.07
N SER A 324 -13.66 -9.10 15.20
CA SER A 324 -14.72 -8.69 16.16
C SER A 324 -14.29 -8.79 17.63
N GLU A 325 -13.30 -9.62 17.94
CA GLU A 325 -12.82 -9.88 19.30
C GLU A 325 -11.60 -9.00 19.67
N HIS A 326 -11.04 -8.23 18.73
CA HIS A 326 -9.90 -7.34 18.99
C HIS A 326 -10.19 -6.31 20.09
N LEU A 327 -11.40 -5.74 20.10
CA LEU A 327 -11.81 -4.78 21.13
C LEU A 327 -11.91 -5.45 22.51
N ALA A 328 -12.44 -6.67 22.58
CA ALA A 328 -12.53 -7.44 23.83
C ALA A 328 -11.13 -7.74 24.39
N LEU A 329 -10.20 -8.12 23.52
CA LEU A 329 -8.79 -8.32 23.87
C LEU A 329 -8.15 -7.06 24.44
N LEU A 330 -8.30 -5.92 23.76
CA LEU A 330 -7.72 -4.67 24.22
C LEU A 330 -8.27 -4.21 25.57
N ILE A 331 -9.56 -4.42 25.82
CA ILE A 331 -10.17 -4.13 27.13
C ILE A 331 -9.51 -4.99 28.22
N GLU A 332 -9.33 -6.30 28.00
CA GLU A 332 -8.68 -7.19 28.97
C GLU A 332 -7.20 -6.85 29.19
N VAL A 333 -6.47 -6.52 28.12
CA VAL A 333 -5.09 -6.02 28.21
C VAL A 333 -5.04 -4.71 29.00
N ALA A 334 -5.92 -3.76 28.71
CA ALA A 334 -5.98 -2.46 29.40
C ALA A 334 -6.31 -2.60 30.89
N LYS A 335 -7.22 -3.52 31.27
CA LYS A 335 -7.49 -3.84 32.69
C LYS A 335 -6.24 -4.34 33.39
N LYS A 336 -5.54 -5.32 32.80
CA LYS A 336 -4.32 -5.88 33.40
C LYS A 336 -3.20 -4.84 33.50
N VAL A 337 -3.00 -4.04 32.44
CA VAL A 337 -2.02 -2.95 32.44
C VAL A 337 -2.36 -1.90 33.49
N SER A 338 -3.61 -1.42 33.57
CA SER A 338 -4.01 -0.38 34.55
C SER A 338 -3.79 -0.82 36.01
N VAL A 339 -4.05 -2.09 36.34
CA VAL A 339 -3.79 -2.63 37.67
C VAL A 339 -2.29 -2.66 37.99
N LEU A 340 -1.46 -3.00 37.01
CA LEU A 340 -0.01 -3.16 37.20
C LEU A 340 0.78 -1.84 37.04
N THR A 341 0.24 -0.83 36.35
CA THR A 341 0.83 0.51 36.25
C THR A 341 0.29 1.48 37.29
N ASN A 342 -0.83 1.14 37.94
CA ASN A 342 -1.59 2.01 38.86
C ASN A 342 -2.01 3.35 38.21
N ASP A 343 -2.26 3.33 36.90
CA ASP A 343 -2.68 4.51 36.13
C ASP A 343 -4.19 4.77 36.33
N SER A 344 -4.52 5.92 36.90
CA SER A 344 -5.90 6.31 37.21
C SER A 344 -6.73 6.62 35.96
N ALA A 345 -6.12 7.18 34.92
CA ALA A 345 -6.80 7.55 33.69
C ALA A 345 -7.21 6.31 32.88
N LEU A 346 -6.29 5.34 32.75
CA LEU A 346 -6.59 4.06 32.09
C LEU A 346 -7.62 3.26 32.88
N LYS A 347 -7.55 3.29 34.22
CA LYS A 347 -8.54 2.65 35.07
C LYS A 347 -9.94 3.25 34.84
N SER A 348 -10.08 4.57 34.84
CA SER A 348 -11.37 5.23 34.57
C SER A 348 -11.92 4.97 33.17
N LEU A 349 -11.06 4.81 32.16
CA LEU A 349 -11.50 4.50 30.78
C LEU A 349 -12.10 3.10 30.63
N VAL A 350 -11.66 2.15 31.46
CA VAL A 350 -11.99 0.73 31.33
C VAL A 350 -12.94 0.25 32.43
N ASP A 351 -13.07 1.01 33.52
CA ASP A 351 -13.97 0.67 34.61
C ASP A 351 -15.43 0.62 34.13
N GLY A 352 -16.15 -0.43 34.55
CA GLY A 352 -17.50 -0.72 34.07
C GLY A 352 -17.63 -1.17 32.60
N LYS A 353 -16.56 -1.13 31.78
CA LYS A 353 -16.62 -1.56 30.38
C LYS A 353 -16.44 -3.07 30.25
N LYS A 354 -17.46 -3.73 29.71
CA LYS A 354 -17.42 -5.13 29.30
C LYS A 354 -17.74 -5.21 27.81
N SER A 355 -16.94 -5.97 27.08
CA SER A 355 -17.35 -6.42 25.75
C SER A 355 -18.45 -7.47 25.91
N ASN A 356 -19.41 -7.48 24.98
CA ASN A 356 -20.41 -8.55 24.89
C ASN A 356 -19.79 -9.87 24.39
N LEU A 357 -18.56 -9.83 23.89
CA LEU A 357 -17.78 -10.97 23.44
C LEU A 357 -16.74 -11.32 24.49
N SER A 358 -16.71 -12.59 24.91
CA SER A 358 -15.67 -13.14 25.78
C SER A 358 -14.56 -13.75 24.93
N ILE A 359 -13.33 -13.55 25.36
CA ILE A 359 -12.17 -14.27 24.82
C ILE A 359 -12.20 -15.69 25.38
N ASP A 360 -11.82 -16.65 24.56
CA ASP A 360 -11.64 -18.05 24.96
C ASP A 360 -10.60 -18.15 26.09
N ASP A 361 -10.92 -18.90 27.15
CA ASP A 361 -10.08 -19.08 28.33
C ASP A 361 -8.68 -19.60 27.99
N LYS A 362 -8.54 -20.34 26.87
CA LYS A 362 -7.24 -20.83 26.39
C LYS A 362 -6.21 -19.72 26.15
N TRP A 363 -6.65 -18.51 25.84
CA TRP A 363 -5.77 -17.39 25.51
C TRP A 363 -5.39 -16.55 26.73
N LYS A 364 -6.03 -16.76 27.90
CA LYS A 364 -5.71 -16.00 29.12
C LYS A 364 -4.22 -16.08 29.50
N PRO A 365 -3.56 -17.27 29.52
CA PRO A 365 -2.14 -17.36 29.85
C PRO A 365 -1.25 -16.60 28.85
N TRP A 366 -1.60 -16.62 27.56
CA TRP A 366 -0.87 -15.89 26.53
C TRP A 366 -0.95 -14.38 26.76
N ILE A 367 -2.14 -13.88 27.10
CA ILE A 367 -2.37 -12.47 27.42
C ILE A 367 -1.61 -12.07 28.69
N ASP A 368 -1.61 -12.93 29.72
CA ASP A 368 -0.87 -12.67 30.96
C ASP A 368 0.63 -12.50 30.72
N GLU A 369 1.25 -13.41 29.95
CA GLU A 369 2.67 -13.31 29.62
C GLU A 369 2.98 -12.11 28.72
N ALA A 370 2.14 -11.82 27.73
CA ALA A 370 2.31 -10.65 26.87
C ALA A 370 2.26 -9.34 27.69
N VAL A 371 1.28 -9.20 28.60
CA VAL A 371 1.14 -8.00 29.45
C VAL A 371 2.31 -7.88 30.42
N LYS A 372 2.73 -8.98 31.03
CA LYS A 372 3.88 -9.01 31.93
C LYS A 372 5.15 -8.52 31.22
N ASP A 373 5.43 -9.03 30.02
CA ASP A 373 6.62 -8.65 29.25
C ASP A 373 6.57 -7.18 28.79
N LEU A 374 5.38 -6.66 28.44
CA LEU A 374 5.21 -5.23 28.14
C LEU A 374 5.53 -4.34 29.36
N ILE A 375 5.21 -4.79 30.57
CA ILE A 375 5.41 -4.04 31.82
C ILE A 375 6.84 -4.13 32.32
N GLU A 376 7.52 -5.27 32.12
CA GLU A 376 8.94 -5.42 32.42
C GLU A 376 9.80 -4.45 31.59
N ASN A 377 9.30 -4.04 30.41
CA ASN A 377 9.98 -3.15 29.47
C ASN A 377 9.29 -1.78 29.31
N LYS A 378 8.72 -1.23 30.39
CA LYS A 378 8.10 0.12 30.41
C LYS A 378 9.01 1.17 29.73
N GLY A 379 8.39 2.04 28.95
CA GLY A 379 9.07 3.04 28.11
C GLY A 379 9.65 2.51 26.79
N LYS A 380 9.81 1.19 26.63
CA LYS A 380 10.29 0.52 25.40
C LYS A 380 9.28 -0.49 24.84
N SER A 381 8.06 -0.49 25.35
CA SER A 381 6.97 -1.35 24.92
C SER A 381 6.00 -0.58 24.05
N ILE A 382 5.38 -1.18 23.05
CA ILE A 382 4.37 -0.49 22.23
C ILE A 382 3.24 -1.42 21.82
N VAL A 383 2.03 -0.88 21.86
CA VAL A 383 0.80 -1.52 21.38
C VAL A 383 0.35 -0.83 20.10
N LEU A 384 0.14 -1.62 19.05
CA LEU A 384 -0.25 -1.17 17.72
C LEU A 384 -1.64 -1.74 17.37
N ALA A 385 -2.45 -0.94 16.66
CA ALA A 385 -3.70 -1.38 16.05
C ALA A 385 -3.65 -1.15 14.54
N GLY A 386 -4.30 -2.05 13.79
CA GLY A 386 -4.38 -1.94 12.33
C GLY A 386 -5.17 -0.70 11.89
N THR A 387 -4.86 -0.14 10.73
CA THR A 387 -5.52 1.07 10.19
C THR A 387 -7.02 0.89 9.97
N ARG A 388 -7.46 -0.36 9.76
CA ARG A 388 -8.86 -0.77 9.59
C ARG A 388 -9.68 -0.77 10.87
N CYS A 389 -9.05 -0.60 12.04
CA CYS A 389 -9.75 -0.65 13.31
C CYS A 389 -10.52 0.65 13.58
N GLU A 390 -11.62 0.53 14.33
CA GLU A 390 -12.43 1.68 14.73
C GLU A 390 -11.66 2.60 15.70
N GLU A 391 -12.08 3.86 15.79
CA GLU A 391 -11.49 4.87 16.69
C GLU A 391 -11.31 4.34 18.13
N VAL A 392 -12.31 3.63 18.66
CA VAL A 392 -12.29 3.11 20.04
C VAL A 392 -11.10 2.18 20.30
N VAL A 393 -10.71 1.37 19.31
CA VAL A 393 -9.55 0.47 19.40
C VAL A 393 -8.26 1.28 19.48
N HIS A 394 -8.13 2.31 18.64
CA HIS A 394 -6.97 3.19 18.64
C HIS A 394 -6.86 4.02 19.93
N VAL A 395 -7.98 4.51 20.47
CA VAL A 395 -8.01 5.23 21.76
C VAL A 395 -7.47 4.34 22.87
N LEU A 396 -7.90 3.07 22.94
CA LEU A 396 -7.39 2.13 23.94
C LEU A 396 -5.89 1.84 23.75
N CYS A 397 -5.43 1.63 22.51
CA CYS A 397 -4.00 1.43 22.23
C CYS A 397 -3.16 2.64 22.69
N LEU A 398 -3.58 3.86 22.36
CA LEU A 398 -2.90 5.09 22.76
C LEU A 398 -2.92 5.28 24.28
N ALA A 399 -4.04 4.97 24.95
CA ALA A 399 -4.14 5.03 26.40
C ALA A 399 -3.24 3.98 27.10
N ILE A 400 -3.15 2.75 26.56
CA ILE A 400 -2.21 1.74 27.05
C ILE A 400 -0.77 2.20 26.85
N ASN A 401 -0.43 2.75 25.68
CA ASN A 401 0.91 3.27 25.40
C ASN A 401 1.28 4.42 26.35
N ASN A 402 0.32 5.28 26.70
CA ASN A 402 0.52 6.32 27.71
C ASN A 402 0.82 5.71 29.08
N ALA A 403 0.03 4.74 29.53
CA ALA A 403 0.23 4.06 30.82
C ALA A 403 1.54 3.26 30.90
N LEU A 404 2.06 2.78 29.76
CA LEU A 404 3.36 2.10 29.67
C LEU A 404 4.55 3.09 29.64
N GLY A 405 4.29 4.40 29.61
CA GLY A 405 5.34 5.43 29.49
C GLY A 405 5.98 5.48 28.11
N SER A 406 5.29 4.98 27.09
CA SER A 406 5.84 4.77 25.74
C SER A 406 5.62 5.95 24.81
N ILE A 407 5.11 7.07 25.33
CA ILE A 407 4.89 8.32 24.60
C ILE A 407 5.97 9.33 24.98
N GLY A 408 6.69 9.86 24.00
CA GLY A 408 7.78 10.82 24.22
C GLY A 408 8.80 10.86 23.08
N THR A 409 9.72 11.81 23.13
CA THR A 409 10.79 11.97 22.12
C THR A 409 11.76 10.78 22.10
N GLU A 410 12.04 10.21 23.27
CA GLU A 410 12.89 9.01 23.42
C GLU A 410 12.10 7.71 23.50
N SER A 411 10.81 7.75 23.19
CA SER A 411 9.92 6.61 23.33
C SER A 411 9.47 6.07 21.96
N PRO A 412 8.95 4.84 21.90
CA PRO A 412 8.45 4.22 20.67
C PRO A 412 7.30 4.96 19.96
N LEU A 413 6.60 5.86 20.65
CA LEU A 413 5.51 6.66 20.10
C LEU A 413 5.77 8.16 20.34
N LEU A 414 5.78 8.93 19.25
CA LEU A 414 5.88 10.38 19.26
C LEU A 414 4.55 10.98 18.83
N ILE A 415 4.02 11.91 19.62
CA ILE A 415 2.90 12.77 19.22
C ILE A 415 3.50 14.09 18.74
N VAL A 416 3.23 14.45 17.49
CA VAL A 416 3.70 15.70 16.88
C VAL A 416 2.50 16.62 16.65
N GLU A 417 2.66 17.89 16.96
CA GLU A 417 1.73 18.95 16.54
C GLU A 417 2.09 19.36 15.10
N GLY A 418 1.23 19.04 14.14
CA GLY A 418 1.50 19.34 12.73
C GLY A 418 0.51 18.67 11.77
N MET A 419 0.48 19.14 10.52
CA MET A 419 -0.19 18.39 9.46
C MET A 419 0.56 17.07 9.26
N THR A 420 -0.16 16.01 8.88
CA THR A 420 0.35 14.63 8.72
C THR A 420 1.57 14.48 7.80
N SER A 421 2.04 15.54 7.14
CA SER A 421 3.21 15.63 6.25
C SER A 421 4.52 16.15 6.85
N GLU A 422 4.55 16.75 8.04
CA GLU A 422 5.79 17.27 8.66
C GLU A 422 6.28 16.36 9.76
#